data_AF-A0A8T5YPC1-F1
#
_entry.id   AF-A0A8T5YPC1-F1
#
_cell.length_a   1.000
_cell.length_b   1.000
_cell.length_c   1.000
_cell.angle_alpha   90.00
_cell.angle_beta   90.00
_cell.angle_gamma   90.00
#
_symmetry.space_group_name_H-M   'P 1'
#
loop_
_entity.id
_entity.type
_entity.pdbx_description
1 polymer ?
#
loop_
_entity_poly.entity_id
_entity_poly.type
_entity_poly.pdbx_seq_one_letter_code
_entity_poly.pdbx_strand_id
1 'polypeptide(L)'
;ADISVVTNLNGFQELGFGKLNALSEGLKKLLFKVIMRKRNILTYEFRGNKIIRDLYDFYNEGENYKFLPPELKFTLPQPDSCIFEISKKRAVVDYISGMMDTFAVKEWETHCLK
;
A
#
# COMPACT_ATOMS: atom_id res chain seq x y z
N ALA A 1 21.84 21.21 1.62
CA ALA A 1 21.18 19.90 1.88
C ALA A 1 22.27 18.85 2.07
N ASP A 2 22.11 17.90 3.00
CA ASP A 2 23.11 16.83 3.27
C ASP A 2 22.91 15.56 2.40
N ILE A 3 22.01 15.65 1.42
CA ILE A 3 21.77 14.57 0.46
C ILE A 3 22.92 14.57 -0.53
N SER A 4 23.62 13.44 -0.64
CA SER A 4 24.76 13.22 -1.53
C SER A 4 24.74 11.80 -2.10
N VAL A 5 25.52 11.57 -3.16
CA VAL A 5 25.77 10.22 -3.67
C VAL A 5 26.75 9.52 -2.73
N VAL A 6 26.32 8.41 -2.13
CA VAL A 6 27.11 7.57 -1.24
C VAL A 6 27.25 6.17 -1.82
N THR A 7 28.35 5.51 -1.55
CA THR A 7 28.58 4.14 -1.99
C THR A 7 28.08 3.19 -0.91
N ASN A 8 27.14 2.31 -1.25
CA ASN A 8 26.62 1.28 -0.35
C ASN A 8 27.68 0.16 -0.15
N LEU A 9 27.47 -0.69 0.86
CA LEU A 9 28.26 -1.89 1.16
C LEU A 9 28.42 -2.83 -0.03
N ASN A 10 27.47 -2.81 -0.97
CA ASN A 10 27.49 -3.63 -2.19
C ASN A 10 28.22 -2.95 -3.37
N GLY A 11 28.86 -1.78 -3.16
CA GLY A 11 29.60 -1.05 -4.19
C GLY A 11 28.73 -0.21 -5.14
N PHE A 12 27.41 -0.24 -5.00
CA PHE A 12 26.50 0.60 -5.79
C PHE A 12 26.43 2.03 -5.25
N GLN A 13 26.32 2.99 -6.17
CA GLN A 13 26.07 4.39 -5.82
C GLN A 13 24.58 4.61 -5.58
N GLU A 14 24.25 5.21 -4.43
CA GLU A 14 22.88 5.54 -4.04
C GLU A 14 22.78 6.95 -3.46
N LEU A 15 21.57 7.50 -3.42
CA LEU A 15 21.31 8.75 -2.73
C LEU A 15 21.22 8.49 -1.22
N GLY A 16 22.03 9.20 -0.45
CA GLY A 16 22.04 9.06 1.00
C GLY A 16 22.54 10.31 1.72
N PHE A 17 22.61 10.22 3.05
CA PHE A 17 23.15 11.30 3.87
C PHE A 17 24.68 11.26 3.84
N GLY A 18 25.32 12.39 3.55
CA GLY A 18 26.77 12.50 3.56
C GLY A 18 27.32 12.53 4.98
N LYS A 19 27.08 13.64 5.69
CA LYS A 19 27.66 13.87 7.03
C LYS A 19 26.72 13.45 8.17
N LEU A 20 25.42 13.49 7.95
CA LEU A 20 24.39 13.26 8.98
C LEU A 20 23.81 11.84 8.97
N ASN A 21 24.45 10.90 8.28
CA ASN A 21 23.95 9.53 8.17
C ASN A 21 23.74 8.87 9.53
N ALA A 22 24.74 8.92 10.41
CA ALA A 22 24.65 8.35 11.75
C ALA A 22 23.55 8.98 12.60
N LEU A 23 23.31 10.29 12.44
CA LEU A 23 22.25 11.00 13.14
C LEU A 23 20.86 10.56 12.64
N SER A 24 20.68 10.50 11.32
CA SER A 24 19.44 10.04 10.69
C SER A 24 19.12 8.59 11.07
N GLU A 25 20.13 7.72 11.07
CA GLU A 25 19.99 6.32 11.48
C GLU A 25 19.63 6.18 12.96
N GLY A 26 20.31 6.92 13.84
CA GLY A 26 20.02 6.96 15.27
C GLY A 26 18.59 7.44 15.56
N LEU A 27 18.16 8.49 14.87
CA LEU A 27 16.80 9.03 14.98
C LEU A 27 15.76 8.02 14.51
N LYS A 28 15.96 7.36 13.36
CA LYS A 28 15.06 6.32 12.85
C LYS A 28 14.92 5.17 13.85
N LYS A 29 16.03 4.70 14.43
CA LYS A 29 16.04 3.64 15.45
C LYS A 29 15.30 4.04 16.73
N LEU A 30 15.51 5.27 17.20
CA LEU A 30 14.82 5.79 18.38
C LEU A 30 13.31 5.91 18.13
N LEU A 31 12.93 6.51 17.00
CA LEU A 31 11.53 6.70 16.61
C LEU A 31 10.80 5.36 16.49
N PHE A 32 11.44 4.37 15.86
CA PHE A 32 10.90 3.02 15.77
C PHE A 32 10.71 2.37 17.16
N LYS A 33 11.67 2.51 18.07
CA LYS A 33 11.56 1.93 19.42
C LYS A 33 10.47 2.59 20.28
N VAL A 34 10.30 3.90 20.17
CA VAL A 34 9.44 4.69 21.07
C VAL A 34 8.02 4.85 20.53
N ILE A 35 7.87 5.08 19.21
CA ILE A 35 6.58 5.45 18.62
C ILE A 35 5.86 4.22 18.05
N MET A 36 6.54 3.36 17.29
CA MET A 36 5.85 2.23 16.62
C MET A 36 5.29 1.18 17.59
N ARG A 37 5.76 1.15 18.84
CA ARG A 37 5.25 0.23 19.88
C ARG A 37 4.01 0.76 20.61
N LYS A 38 3.58 1.99 20.34
CA LYS A 38 2.40 2.55 21.01
C LYS A 38 1.15 1.81 20.54
N ARG A 39 0.30 1.42 21.50
CA ARG A 39 -0.91 0.62 21.24
C ARG A 39 -1.82 1.25 20.18
N ASN A 40 -2.00 2.56 20.19
CA ASN A 40 -2.85 3.25 19.21
C ASN A 40 -2.33 3.10 17.77
N ILE A 41 -1.01 3.14 17.56
CA ILE A 41 -0.40 2.94 16.24
C ILE A 41 -0.57 1.49 15.80
N LEU A 42 -0.28 0.54 16.68
CA LEU A 42 -0.47 -0.89 16.38
C LEU A 42 -1.94 -1.22 16.05
N THR A 43 -2.89 -0.64 16.78
CA THR A 43 -4.32 -0.81 16.49
C THR A 43 -4.69 -0.21 15.12
N TYR A 44 -4.12 0.95 14.77
CA TYR A 44 -4.34 1.57 13.47
C TYR A 44 -3.78 0.72 12.32
N GLU A 45 -2.53 0.25 12.44
CA GLU A 45 -1.90 -0.62 11.44
C GLU A 45 -2.64 -1.95 11.29
N PHE A 46 -3.06 -2.56 12.41
CA PHE A 46 -3.86 -3.78 12.39
C PHE A 46 -5.20 -3.57 11.69
N ARG A 47 -5.90 -2.46 11.99
CA ARG A 47 -7.16 -2.10 11.33
C ARG A 47 -6.95 -1.88 9.83
N GLY A 48 -5.91 -1.14 9.43
CA GLY A 48 -5.57 -0.89 8.04
C GLY A 48 -5.31 -2.19 7.27
N ASN A 49 -4.53 -3.11 7.85
CA ASN A 49 -4.26 -4.42 7.24
C ASN A 49 -5.55 -5.23 7.03
N LYS A 50 -6.45 -5.25 8.03
CA LYS A 50 -7.74 -5.92 7.90
C LYS A 50 -8.58 -5.31 6.77
N ILE A 51 -8.69 -3.98 6.73
CA ILE A 51 -9.46 -3.25 5.71
C ILE A 51 -8.94 -3.58 4.31
N ILE A 52 -7.63 -3.47 4.08
CA ILE A 52 -7.01 -3.71 2.77
C ILE A 52 -7.25 -5.16 2.33
N ARG A 53 -7.11 -6.12 3.25
CA ARG A 53 -7.33 -7.54 2.95
C ARG A 53 -8.78 -7.82 2.56
N ASP A 54 -9.73 -7.35 3.38
CA ASP A 54 -11.15 -7.56 3.16
C ASP A 54 -11.62 -6.90 1.85
N LEU A 55 -11.12 -5.69 1.53
CA LEU A 55 -11.39 -5.03 0.24
C LEU A 55 -10.82 -5.81 -0.94
N TYR A 56 -9.57 -6.29 -0.82
CA TYR A 56 -8.95 -7.09 -1.87
C TYR A 56 -9.75 -8.37 -2.16
N ASP A 57 -10.17 -9.07 -1.10
CA ASP A 57 -10.98 -10.27 -1.23
C ASP A 57 -12.35 -9.94 -1.85
N PHE A 58 -13.01 -8.87 -1.39
CA PHE A 58 -14.30 -8.41 -1.91
C PHE A 58 -14.26 -8.12 -3.42
N TYR A 59 -13.32 -7.30 -3.90
CA TYR A 59 -13.27 -6.92 -5.32
C TYR A 59 -12.87 -8.08 -6.25
N ASN A 60 -12.13 -9.07 -5.72
CA ASN A 60 -11.78 -10.25 -6.49
C ASN A 60 -12.89 -11.32 -6.50
N GLU A 61 -13.81 -11.28 -5.55
CA GLU A 61 -14.94 -12.21 -5.47
C GLU A 61 -15.95 -11.98 -6.60
N GLY A 62 -16.13 -13.03 -7.43
CA GLY A 62 -17.11 -13.05 -8.51
C GLY A 62 -17.05 -11.82 -9.43
N GLU A 63 -18.19 -11.14 -9.54
CA GLU A 63 -18.38 -9.96 -10.40
C GLU A 63 -18.19 -8.62 -9.66
N ASN A 64 -17.68 -8.61 -8.44
CA ASN A 64 -17.53 -7.39 -7.65
C ASN A 64 -16.50 -6.40 -8.23
N TYR A 65 -15.67 -6.82 -9.20
CA TYR A 65 -14.87 -5.90 -10.01
C TYR A 65 -15.75 -4.86 -10.75
N LYS A 66 -17.05 -5.09 -10.87
CA LYS A 66 -18.05 -4.11 -11.35
C LYS A 66 -18.20 -2.90 -10.43
N PHE A 67 -17.67 -2.91 -9.21
CA PHE A 67 -17.62 -1.73 -8.34
C PHE A 67 -16.38 -0.87 -8.58
N LEU A 68 -15.39 -1.34 -9.35
CA LEU A 68 -14.23 -0.54 -9.73
C LEU A 68 -14.64 0.70 -10.54
N PRO A 69 -13.85 1.78 -10.47
CA PRO A 69 -14.13 2.98 -11.25
C PRO A 69 -14.05 2.69 -12.76
N PRO A 70 -14.83 3.40 -13.59
CA PRO A 70 -14.94 3.14 -15.03
C PRO A 70 -13.59 3.10 -15.74
N GLU A 71 -12.67 3.99 -15.37
CA GLU A 71 -11.35 4.15 -15.97
C GLU A 71 -10.54 2.84 -15.89
N LEU A 72 -10.56 2.18 -14.74
CA LEU A 72 -9.87 0.90 -14.54
C LEU A 72 -10.59 -0.24 -15.26
N LYS A 73 -11.92 -0.21 -15.34
CA LYS A 73 -12.68 -1.22 -16.10
C LYS A 73 -12.37 -1.19 -17.60
N PHE A 74 -12.19 0.00 -18.19
CA PHE A 74 -11.84 0.13 -19.60
C PHE A 74 -10.48 -0.46 -19.95
N THR A 75 -9.59 -0.57 -18.96
CA THR A 75 -8.27 -1.21 -19.14
C THR A 75 -8.32 -2.74 -19.05
N LEU A 76 -9.45 -3.32 -18.63
CA LEU A 76 -9.57 -4.77 -18.51
C LEU A 76 -9.77 -5.42 -19.89
N PRO A 77 -9.04 -6.51 -20.18
CA PRO A 77 -9.25 -7.28 -21.40
C PRO A 77 -10.61 -8.00 -21.35
N GLN A 78 -11.00 -8.65 -22.46
CA GLN A 78 -12.26 -9.40 -22.51
C GLN A 78 -12.29 -10.50 -21.43
N PRO A 79 -13.47 -10.77 -20.81
CA PRO A 79 -13.61 -11.71 -19.69
C PRO A 79 -13.10 -13.12 -19.99
N ASP A 80 -13.19 -13.55 -21.25
CA ASP A 80 -12.84 -14.91 -21.69
C ASP A 80 -11.33 -15.11 -21.93
N SER A 81 -10.52 -14.06 -21.76
CA SER A 81 -9.07 -14.16 -21.95
C SER A 81 -8.37 -14.75 -20.73
N CYS A 82 -7.33 -15.56 -20.95
CA CYS A 82 -6.47 -16.08 -19.87
C CYS A 82 -5.74 -14.97 -19.07
N ILE A 83 -5.68 -13.75 -19.61
CA ILE A 83 -5.00 -12.58 -19.03
C ILE A 83 -5.97 -11.77 -18.14
N PHE A 84 -7.28 -12.05 -18.21
CA PHE A 84 -8.31 -11.30 -17.49
C PHE A 84 -8.10 -11.34 -15.99
N GLU A 85 -7.88 -12.52 -15.41
CA GLU A 85 -7.69 -12.67 -13.97
C GLU A 85 -6.43 -11.95 -13.46
N ILE A 86 -5.34 -11.95 -14.23
CA ILE A 86 -4.11 -11.24 -13.88
C ILE A 86 -4.35 -9.73 -13.93
N SER A 87 -5.01 -9.25 -14.99
CA SER A 87 -5.30 -7.82 -15.18
C SER A 87 -6.31 -7.31 -14.15
N LYS A 88 -7.34 -8.11 -13.82
CA LYS A 88 -8.32 -7.83 -12.77
C LYS A 88 -7.63 -7.67 -11.43
N LYS A 89 -6.80 -8.63 -11.02
CA LYS A 89 -6.04 -8.54 -9.75
C LYS A 89 -5.16 -7.30 -9.72
N ARG A 90 -4.50 -6.96 -10.83
CA ARG A 90 -3.66 -5.77 -10.92
C ARG A 90 -4.49 -4.48 -10.80
N ALA A 91 -5.61 -4.38 -11.51
CA ALA A 91 -6.52 -3.24 -11.43
C ALA A 91 -7.09 -3.04 -10.02
N VAL A 92 -7.42 -4.13 -9.32
CA VAL A 92 -7.86 -4.08 -7.91
C VAL A 92 -6.74 -3.54 -7.01
N VAL A 93 -5.49 -3.98 -7.19
CA VAL A 93 -4.34 -3.47 -6.41
C VAL A 93 -4.10 -1.98 -6.69
N ASP A 94 -4.12 -1.58 -7.95
CA ASP A 94 -3.92 -0.19 -8.34
C ASP A 94 -5.06 0.70 -7.79
N TYR A 95 -6.29 0.19 -7.74
CA TYR A 95 -7.41 0.89 -7.12
C TYR A 95 -7.24 1.05 -5.61
N ILE A 96 -7.00 -0.03 -4.88
CA ILE A 96 -6.88 -0.01 -3.40
C ILE A 96 -5.69 0.86 -2.98
N SER A 97 -4.55 0.76 -3.68
CA SER A 97 -3.36 1.56 -3.37
C SER A 97 -3.52 3.05 -3.70
N GLY A 98 -4.47 3.41 -4.57
CA GLY A 98 -4.82 4.79 -4.89
C GLY A 98 -5.80 5.43 -3.88
N MET A 99 -6.36 4.66 -2.94
CA MET A 99 -7.30 5.18 -1.95
C MET A 99 -6.60 5.96 -0.84
N MET A 100 -7.24 7.03 -0.37
CA MET A 100 -6.92 7.61 0.92
C MET A 100 -7.48 6.73 2.05
N ASP A 101 -6.83 6.73 3.22
CA ASP A 101 -7.25 5.95 4.39
C ASP A 101 -8.73 6.16 4.75
N THR A 102 -9.21 7.40 4.75
CA THR A 102 -10.61 7.72 5.08
C THR A 102 -11.59 7.16 4.06
N PHE A 103 -11.20 7.12 2.78
CA PHE A 103 -12.01 6.55 1.72
C PHE A 103 -12.05 5.03 1.83
N ALA A 104 -10.88 4.38 2.04
CA ALA A 104 -10.79 2.93 2.21
C ALA A 104 -11.61 2.43 3.40
N VAL A 105 -11.62 3.16 4.52
CA VAL A 105 -12.47 2.86 5.69
C VAL A 105 -13.94 2.90 5.32
N LYS A 106 -14.39 3.97 4.65
CA LYS A 106 -15.80 4.14 4.27
C LYS A 106 -16.28 3.07 3.28
N GLU A 107 -15.42 2.73 2.32
CA GLU A 107 -15.70 1.71 1.31
C GLU A 107 -15.83 0.32 1.95
N TRP A 108 -14.93 0.00 2.88
CA TRP A 108 -14.98 -1.24 3.66
C TRP A 108 -16.21 -1.30 4.56
N GLU A 109 -16.60 -0.20 5.19
CA GLU A 109 -17.84 -0.09 5.97
C GLU A 109 -19.09 -0.31 5.10
N THR A 110 -19.04 0.04 3.82
CA THR A 110 -20.17 -0.08 2.88
C THR A 110 -20.31 -1.51 2.32
N HIS A 111 -19.20 -2.17 2.01
CA HIS A 111 -19.19 -3.42 1.25
C HIS A 111 -18.81 -4.67 2.04
N CYS A 112 -18.03 -4.52 3.12
CA CYS A 112 -17.46 -5.64 3.86
C CYS A 112 -17.99 -5.75 5.29
N LEU A 113 -18.47 -4.65 5.88
CA LEU A 113 -19.08 -4.64 7.20
C LEU A 113 -20.53 -5.15 7.11
N LYS A 114 -20.80 -6.30 7.74
CA LYS A 114 -22.15 -6.88 7.88
C LYS A 114 -22.84 -6.37 9.13
#